data_AF-A0A7W1YID9-F1
#
_entry.id   AF-A0A7W1YID9-F1
#
_cell.length_a   1.000
_cell.length_b   1.000
_cell.length_c   1.000
_cell.angle_alpha   90.00
_cell.angle_beta   90.00
_cell.angle_gamma   90.00
#
_symmetry.space_group_name_H-M   'P 1'
#
loop_
_entity.id
_entity.type
_entity.pdbx_description
1 polymer ?
#
loop_
_entity_poly.entity_id
_entity_poly.type
_entity_poly.pdbx_seq_one_letter_code
_entity_poly.pdbx_strand_id
1 'polypeptide(L)'
;MPEPRSAPEADHDAEVRLRVAAGTNARPVHEAGDGAAAATAHSAPLPARADIDRHGAFTLVPAADHAPAAVAGDATAVAAASATKQDYLAKVYKEAGIDEKTWDVGAGFSANLGNVTKSYEWYAHMYHDHPQEMQWAGMAKLAGARVFQGLAEVEAMKEATKPSFWREPDLATSVMYVQSMHLEKTFLTMQKDVFQDLAWQHRAFADKGLPEMERLAKAGDLTNPEQLEGWRLIAGGKAAQGNEKLLHSEQHDILQPFWTEMGKGLVGSVTEGQISRETKSPVPGGKPFRTFEPEGSIGDFNDRWKWIHDDMLPAWQHLPADKQMEKVMTPLAAQVVINQARDQQP
;
A
#
# COMPACT_ATOMS: atom_id res chain seq x y z
N MET A 1 -29.49 47.46 -22.19
CA MET A 1 -28.68 46.83 -21.12
C MET A 1 -29.48 45.66 -20.56
N PRO A 2 -29.03 44.41 -20.69
CA PRO A 2 -29.65 43.28 -20.00
C PRO A 2 -28.86 42.91 -18.73
N GLU A 3 -29.60 42.50 -17.70
CA GLU A 3 -29.13 42.09 -16.37
C GLU A 3 -28.26 40.82 -16.37
N PRO A 4 -27.42 40.61 -15.35
CA PRO A 4 -26.51 39.46 -15.28
C PRO A 4 -27.24 38.18 -14.86
N ARG A 5 -26.96 37.08 -15.57
CA ARG A 5 -27.41 35.72 -15.21
C ARG A 5 -26.62 35.22 -13.99
N SER A 6 -27.35 34.71 -13.01
CA SER A 6 -26.83 34.02 -11.82
C SER A 6 -25.97 32.80 -12.17
N ALA A 7 -24.91 32.59 -11.39
CA ALA A 7 -24.00 31.46 -11.48
C ALA A 7 -24.69 30.13 -11.11
N PRO A 8 -24.26 28.97 -11.66
CA PRO A 8 -24.81 27.68 -11.28
C PRO A 8 -24.33 27.26 -9.89
N GLU A 9 -25.29 26.79 -9.09
CA GLU A 9 -25.14 26.13 -7.79
C GLU A 9 -24.09 25.02 -7.85
N ALA A 10 -23.16 25.03 -6.89
CA ALA A 10 -22.20 23.96 -6.70
C ALA A 10 -22.91 22.67 -6.28
N ASP A 11 -22.55 21.57 -6.91
CA ASP A 11 -23.09 20.23 -6.71
C ASP A 11 -22.88 19.75 -5.25
N HIS A 12 -23.94 19.87 -4.45
CA HIS A 12 -23.98 19.49 -3.04
C HIS A 12 -23.85 17.97 -2.83
N ASP A 13 -24.08 17.15 -3.87
CA ASP A 13 -24.07 15.69 -3.76
C ASP A 13 -22.65 15.09 -3.78
N ALA A 14 -21.66 15.79 -4.37
CA ALA A 14 -20.26 15.38 -4.32
C ALA A 14 -19.66 15.48 -2.92
N GLU A 15 -20.02 16.51 -2.16
CA GLU A 15 -19.53 16.72 -0.79
C GLU A 15 -20.17 15.74 0.21
N VAL A 16 -21.43 15.33 -0.02
CA VAL A 16 -22.14 14.36 0.82
C VAL A 16 -21.60 12.95 0.63
N ARG A 17 -21.17 12.56 -0.58
CA ARG A 17 -20.56 11.24 -0.83
C ARG A 17 -19.21 11.07 -0.14
N LEU A 18 -18.42 12.13 -0.01
CA LEU A 18 -17.18 12.10 0.79
C LEU A 18 -17.44 11.94 2.29
N ARG A 19 -18.52 12.54 2.81
CA ARG A 19 -18.87 12.46 4.24
C ARG A 19 -19.42 11.10 4.67
N VAL A 20 -20.09 10.37 3.77
CA VAL A 20 -20.59 9.01 4.08
C VAL A 20 -19.44 7.97 4.10
N ALA A 21 -18.34 8.22 3.39
CA ALA A 21 -17.11 7.41 3.48
C ALA A 21 -16.28 7.69 4.76
N ALA A 22 -16.49 8.85 5.40
CA ALA A 22 -15.85 9.24 6.65
C ALA A 22 -16.83 9.09 7.82
N GLY A 23 -16.99 7.85 8.31
CA GLY A 23 -17.83 7.55 9.48
C GLY A 23 -17.50 8.45 10.67
N THR A 24 -18.35 9.44 10.91
CA THR A 24 -18.19 10.41 12.00
C THR A 24 -19.43 10.36 12.89
N ASN A 25 -19.28 9.66 14.01
CA ASN A 25 -20.07 9.92 15.20
C ASN A 25 -19.13 9.78 16.41
N ALA A 26 -18.45 10.86 16.74
CA ALA A 26 -17.75 11.00 18.02
C ALA A 26 -18.12 12.35 18.63
N ARG A 27 -18.88 12.30 19.73
CA ARG A 27 -19.08 13.43 20.64
C ARG A 27 -17.89 13.53 21.61
N PRO A 28 -17.57 14.73 22.11
CA PRO A 28 -16.35 14.98 22.87
C PRO A 28 -16.49 14.54 24.34
N VAL A 29 -15.41 14.02 24.91
CA VAL A 29 -15.28 13.79 26.37
C VAL A 29 -14.10 14.61 26.88
N HIS A 30 -14.36 15.32 27.98
CA HIS A 30 -13.52 16.30 28.66
C HIS A 30 -12.19 15.76 29.23
N GLU A 31 -11.23 16.68 29.34
CA GLU A 31 -9.94 16.57 30.04
C GLU A 31 -10.04 16.32 31.56
N ALA A 32 -9.07 15.55 32.06
CA ALA A 32 -8.35 15.68 33.33
C ALA A 32 -7.12 14.75 33.19
N GLY A 33 -5.86 15.03 33.57
CA GLY A 33 -5.28 15.93 34.54
C GLY A 33 -4.26 15.12 35.36
N ASP A 34 -2.96 15.39 35.13
CA ASP A 34 -1.74 15.16 35.94
C ASP A 34 -1.35 13.77 36.52
N GLY A 35 -0.03 13.51 36.51
CA GLY A 35 0.64 12.73 37.56
C GLY A 35 1.79 11.81 37.11
N ALA A 36 3.03 12.28 37.27
CA ALA A 36 4.27 11.52 37.05
C ALA A 36 4.51 10.41 38.10
N ALA A 37 5.19 9.32 37.70
CA ALA A 37 6.12 8.57 38.55
C ALA A 37 6.98 7.57 37.74
N ALA A 38 8.29 7.60 37.96
CA ALA A 38 9.25 6.61 37.51
C ALA A 38 9.29 5.40 38.45
N ALA A 39 9.44 4.18 37.92
CA ALA A 39 9.96 3.02 38.66
C ALA A 39 10.48 1.93 37.72
N THR A 40 11.56 1.29 38.15
CA THR A 40 12.39 0.29 37.48
C THR A 40 11.89 -1.16 37.65
N ALA A 41 12.18 -1.97 36.61
CA ALA A 41 12.58 -3.38 36.62
C ALA A 41 11.53 -4.53 36.59
N HIS A 42 11.96 -5.59 35.87
CA HIS A 42 11.60 -7.02 35.92
C HIS A 42 10.76 -7.59 34.77
N SER A 43 11.38 -8.57 34.09
CA SER A 43 10.78 -9.45 33.09
C SER A 43 9.57 -10.18 33.68
N ALA A 44 8.39 -9.89 33.13
CA ALA A 44 7.16 -10.63 33.40
C ALA A 44 6.89 -11.61 32.23
N PRO A 45 6.36 -12.82 32.50
CA PRO A 45 6.00 -13.77 31.45
C PRO A 45 4.80 -13.24 30.63
N LEU A 46 4.82 -13.52 29.32
CA LEU A 46 3.76 -13.17 28.37
C LEU A 46 2.38 -13.67 28.84
N PRO A 47 1.30 -12.88 28.74
CA PRO A 47 -0.04 -13.37 29.02
C PRO A 47 -0.53 -14.36 27.95
N ALA A 48 -1.40 -15.28 28.39
CA ALA A 48 -2.01 -16.34 27.60
C ALA A 48 -2.73 -15.82 26.34
N ARG A 49 -2.64 -16.59 25.24
CA ARG A 49 -3.39 -16.35 23.99
C ARG A 49 -4.89 -16.45 24.24
N ALA A 50 -5.65 -15.48 23.72
CA ALA A 50 -7.10 -15.54 23.64
C ALA A 50 -7.52 -16.09 22.26
N ASP A 51 -8.18 -17.23 22.24
CA ASP A 51 -8.84 -17.78 21.05
C ASP A 51 -10.35 -17.51 21.15
N ILE A 52 -10.94 -17.02 20.05
CA ILE A 52 -12.39 -16.78 19.92
C ILE A 52 -12.97 -17.89 19.05
N ASP A 53 -13.90 -18.68 19.59
CA ASP A 53 -14.64 -19.65 18.79
C ASP A 53 -15.75 -18.99 17.96
N ARG A 54 -16.31 -19.74 17.00
CA ARG A 54 -17.30 -19.25 16.03
C ARG A 54 -18.65 -18.81 16.64
N HIS A 55 -18.82 -18.86 17.96
CA HIS A 55 -20.05 -18.42 18.63
C HIS A 55 -19.81 -17.42 19.77
N GLY A 56 -18.58 -16.91 19.93
CA GLY A 56 -18.32 -15.73 20.78
C GLY A 56 -18.41 -15.98 22.29
N ALA A 57 -18.24 -17.21 22.76
CA ALA A 57 -18.20 -17.53 24.18
C ALA A 57 -16.75 -17.61 24.70
N PHE A 58 -16.46 -16.86 25.76
CA PHE A 58 -15.13 -16.78 26.39
C PHE A 58 -14.90 -18.01 27.28
N THR A 59 -13.87 -18.82 27.01
CA THR A 59 -13.42 -19.88 27.95
C THR A 59 -11.92 -19.79 28.20
N LEU A 60 -11.53 -19.75 29.47
CA LEU A 60 -10.14 -19.81 29.92
C LEU A 60 -9.69 -21.28 29.96
N VAL A 61 -8.69 -21.63 29.15
CA VAL A 61 -8.03 -22.95 29.22
C VAL A 61 -6.76 -22.81 30.08
N PRO A 62 -6.58 -23.61 31.15
CA PRO A 62 -5.35 -23.59 31.93
C PRO A 62 -4.20 -24.24 31.16
N ALA A 63 -2.99 -23.68 31.31
CA ALA A 63 -1.76 -24.24 30.74
C ALA A 63 -1.43 -25.59 31.40
N ALA A 64 -1.30 -26.64 30.61
CA ALA A 64 -0.83 -27.95 31.07
C ALA A 64 0.69 -28.05 30.90
N ASP A 65 1.36 -28.40 32.00
CA ASP A 65 2.79 -28.79 32.04
C ASP A 65 3.03 -30.09 31.28
N HIS A 66 3.92 -30.09 30.28
CA HIS A 66 4.45 -31.31 29.69
C HIS A 66 5.97 -31.25 29.54
N ALA A 67 6.65 -31.96 30.45
CA ALA A 67 7.99 -32.50 30.23
C ALA A 67 7.95 -33.65 29.19
N PRO A 68 9.07 -34.00 28.54
CA PRO A 68 9.04 -34.73 27.27
C PRO A 68 8.86 -36.24 27.48
N ALA A 69 7.82 -36.81 26.86
CA ALA A 69 7.73 -38.25 26.63
C ALA A 69 8.23 -38.54 25.21
N ALA A 70 9.35 -39.26 25.12
CA ALA A 70 9.83 -39.83 23.88
C ALA A 70 8.85 -40.91 23.41
N VAL A 71 8.24 -40.71 22.25
CA VAL A 71 7.51 -41.75 21.52
C VAL A 71 8.12 -41.83 20.13
N ALA A 72 8.84 -42.92 19.87
CA ALA A 72 9.16 -43.35 18.52
C ALA A 72 7.83 -43.63 17.80
N GLY A 73 7.48 -42.78 16.83
CA GLY A 73 6.25 -42.87 16.05
C GLY A 73 6.58 -42.81 14.56
N ASP A 74 6.22 -43.89 13.88
CA ASP A 74 6.19 -44.17 12.44
C ASP A 74 6.71 -43.12 11.44
N ALA A 75 7.62 -43.60 10.61
CA ALA A 75 8.09 -42.98 9.37
C ALA A 75 7.01 -43.01 8.26
N THR A 76 5.85 -42.40 8.53
CA THR A 76 4.82 -42.06 7.54
C THR A 76 4.14 -40.75 7.90
N ALA A 77 4.91 -39.76 8.38
CA ALA A 77 4.56 -38.38 8.09
C ALA A 77 4.72 -38.21 6.57
N VAL A 78 3.61 -38.32 5.83
CA VAL A 78 3.52 -37.76 4.48
C VAL A 78 4.09 -36.36 4.60
N ALA A 79 5.27 -36.11 4.03
CA ALA A 79 5.89 -34.81 4.08
C ALA A 79 4.84 -33.82 3.58
N ALA A 80 4.31 -32.99 4.48
CA ALA A 80 3.32 -31.99 4.11
C ALA A 80 3.91 -31.24 2.93
N ALA A 81 3.20 -31.19 1.81
CA ALA A 81 3.67 -30.50 0.63
C ALA A 81 4.10 -29.09 1.05
N SER A 82 5.34 -28.72 0.76
CA SER A 82 5.86 -27.41 1.14
C SER A 82 5.10 -26.34 0.36
N ALA A 83 4.59 -25.33 1.06
CA ALA A 83 3.76 -24.28 0.46
C ALA A 83 4.44 -23.60 -0.74
N THR A 84 3.70 -23.36 -1.81
CA THR A 84 4.17 -22.66 -3.02
C THR A 84 3.90 -21.17 -2.93
N LYS A 85 4.39 -20.38 -3.90
CA LYS A 85 3.95 -18.99 -4.11
C LYS A 85 2.42 -18.87 -4.12
N GLN A 86 1.73 -19.77 -4.81
CA GLN A 86 0.27 -19.75 -4.92
C GLN A 86 -0.42 -20.04 -3.59
N ASP A 87 0.14 -20.93 -2.75
CA ASP A 87 -0.40 -21.20 -1.42
C ASP A 87 -0.28 -19.98 -0.50
N TYR A 88 0.85 -19.28 -0.53
CA TYR A 88 1.02 -18.03 0.22
C TYR A 88 0.14 -16.90 -0.32
N LEU A 89 -0.01 -16.77 -1.64
CA LEU A 89 -0.87 -15.76 -2.22
C LEU A 89 -2.35 -16.01 -1.86
N ALA A 90 -2.81 -17.26 -1.90
CA ALA A 90 -4.15 -17.64 -1.45
C ALA A 90 -4.36 -17.33 0.04
N LYS A 91 -3.33 -17.55 0.87
CA LYS A 91 -3.34 -17.16 2.29
C LYS A 91 -3.46 -15.64 2.46
N VAL A 92 -2.67 -14.87 1.72
CA VAL A 92 -2.71 -13.40 1.73
C VAL A 92 -4.09 -12.88 1.34
N TYR A 93 -4.70 -13.37 0.26
CA TYR A 93 -6.04 -12.95 -0.14
C TYR A 93 -7.09 -13.22 0.95
N LYS A 94 -7.01 -14.39 1.58
CA LYS A 94 -7.91 -14.75 2.68
C LYS A 94 -7.73 -13.82 3.88
N GLU A 95 -6.49 -13.51 4.25
CA GLU A 95 -6.17 -12.62 5.38
C GLU A 95 -6.60 -11.17 5.09
N ALA A 96 -6.36 -10.68 3.88
CA ALA A 96 -6.77 -9.35 3.45
C ALA A 96 -8.29 -9.24 3.20
N GLY A 97 -9.01 -10.36 3.15
CA GLY A 97 -10.43 -10.39 2.78
C GLY A 97 -10.68 -9.97 1.32
N ILE A 98 -9.74 -10.25 0.44
CA ILE A 98 -9.78 -9.94 -1.00
C ILE A 98 -10.28 -11.17 -1.75
N ASP A 99 -11.31 -10.99 -2.59
CA ASP A 99 -11.70 -12.01 -3.56
C ASP A 99 -11.00 -11.70 -4.89
N GLU A 100 -9.98 -12.51 -5.22
CA GLU A 100 -9.20 -12.36 -6.45
C GLU A 100 -10.06 -12.29 -7.71
N LYS A 101 -11.18 -13.02 -7.76
CA LYS A 101 -12.07 -13.06 -8.93
C LYS A 101 -12.78 -11.74 -9.17
N THR A 102 -12.92 -10.93 -8.12
CA THR A 102 -13.54 -9.60 -8.18
C THR A 102 -12.53 -8.49 -8.45
N TRP A 103 -11.23 -8.79 -8.42
CA TRP A 103 -10.17 -7.82 -8.67
C TRP A 103 -9.92 -7.63 -10.17
N ASP A 104 -10.98 -7.23 -10.88
CA ASP A 104 -10.95 -6.90 -12.30
C ASP A 104 -10.59 -5.43 -12.52
N VAL A 105 -9.32 -5.16 -12.79
CA VAL A 105 -8.81 -3.81 -13.08
C VAL A 105 -9.49 -3.14 -14.29
N GLY A 106 -10.12 -3.91 -15.19
CA GLY A 106 -10.90 -3.39 -16.31
C GLY A 106 -12.23 -2.76 -15.90
N ALA A 107 -12.73 -3.06 -14.70
CA ALA A 107 -13.98 -2.52 -14.17
C ALA A 107 -13.84 -1.09 -13.60
N GLY A 108 -12.63 -0.52 -13.55
CA GLY A 108 -12.35 0.85 -13.08
C GLY A 108 -12.15 0.96 -11.56
N PHE A 109 -11.81 2.16 -11.09
CA PHE A 109 -11.37 2.38 -9.71
C PHE A 109 -12.49 2.14 -8.69
N SER A 110 -13.69 2.71 -8.88
CA SER A 110 -14.83 2.49 -7.98
C SER A 110 -15.15 1.01 -7.75
N ALA A 111 -15.06 0.18 -8.80
CA ALA A 111 -15.32 -1.26 -8.68
C ALA A 111 -14.22 -2.00 -7.89
N ASN A 112 -12.98 -1.51 -7.96
CA ASN A 112 -11.83 -2.11 -7.28
C ASN A 112 -11.50 -1.46 -5.93
N LEU A 113 -12.24 -0.41 -5.54
CA LEU A 113 -11.97 0.39 -4.35
C LEU A 113 -11.76 -0.46 -3.08
N GLY A 114 -12.62 -1.46 -2.90
CA GLY A 114 -12.52 -2.38 -1.77
C GLY A 114 -11.23 -3.21 -1.76
N ASN A 115 -10.82 -3.74 -2.92
CA ASN A 115 -9.60 -4.55 -3.04
C ASN A 115 -8.35 -3.69 -2.89
N VAL A 116 -8.31 -2.50 -3.51
CA VAL A 116 -7.22 -1.53 -3.37
C VAL A 116 -7.03 -1.11 -1.91
N THR A 117 -8.12 -0.82 -1.22
CA THR A 117 -8.07 -0.43 0.20
C THR A 117 -7.53 -1.58 1.06
N LYS A 118 -8.10 -2.78 0.92
CA LYS A 118 -7.70 -3.98 1.66
C LYS A 118 -6.24 -4.36 1.44
N SER A 119 -5.72 -4.22 0.22
CA SER A 119 -4.31 -4.54 -0.04
C SER A 119 -3.34 -3.61 0.69
N TYR A 120 -3.66 -2.31 0.77
CA TYR A 120 -2.82 -1.38 1.51
C TYR A 120 -3.01 -1.53 3.03
N GLU A 121 -4.21 -1.84 3.50
CA GLU A 121 -4.45 -2.18 4.91
C GLU A 121 -3.72 -3.46 5.33
N TRP A 122 -3.63 -4.46 4.45
CA TRP A 122 -2.84 -5.66 4.70
C TRP A 122 -1.36 -5.32 4.91
N TYR A 123 -0.78 -4.46 4.06
CA TYR A 123 0.60 -3.99 4.26
C TYR A 123 0.78 -3.14 5.53
N ALA A 124 -0.22 -2.33 5.90
CA ALA A 124 -0.18 -1.58 7.15
C ALA A 124 -0.10 -2.52 8.36
N HIS A 125 -0.91 -3.59 8.37
CA HIS A 125 -0.84 -4.62 9.42
C HIS A 125 0.47 -5.40 9.41
N MET A 126 1.02 -5.73 8.23
CA MET A 126 2.34 -6.36 8.14
C MET A 126 3.44 -5.51 8.76
N TYR A 127 3.43 -4.20 8.53
CA TYR A 127 4.36 -3.28 9.19
C TYR A 127 4.07 -3.14 10.69
N HIS A 128 2.80 -3.07 11.08
CA HIS A 128 2.42 -3.01 12.49
C HIS A 128 2.97 -4.17 13.31
N ASP A 129 2.84 -5.39 12.78
CA ASP A 129 3.25 -6.61 13.47
C ASP A 129 4.77 -6.82 13.44
N HIS A 130 5.45 -6.28 12.42
CA HIS A 130 6.88 -6.47 12.19
C HIS A 130 7.61 -5.17 11.80
N PRO A 131 7.56 -4.09 12.62
CA PRO A 131 7.98 -2.74 12.20
C PRO A 131 9.49 -2.60 11.95
N GLN A 132 10.29 -3.46 12.59
CA GLN A 132 11.74 -3.48 12.39
C GLN A 132 12.15 -4.15 11.08
N GLU A 133 11.32 -5.06 10.56
CA GLU A 133 11.64 -5.91 9.40
C GLU A 133 10.92 -5.47 8.14
N MET A 134 9.66 -5.02 8.24
CA MET A 134 8.75 -4.83 7.09
C MET A 134 8.65 -3.36 6.65
N GLN A 135 9.77 -2.65 6.60
CA GLN A 135 9.79 -1.22 6.28
C GLN A 135 9.22 -0.91 4.89
N TRP A 136 9.42 -1.79 3.91
CA TRP A 136 8.81 -1.70 2.58
C TRP A 136 7.29 -1.67 2.69
N ALA A 137 6.67 -2.52 3.52
CA ALA A 137 5.22 -2.54 3.68
C ALA A 137 4.67 -1.24 4.28
N GLY A 138 5.41 -0.65 5.23
CA GLY A 138 5.09 0.66 5.80
C GLY A 138 5.15 1.78 4.74
N MET A 139 6.22 1.82 3.94
CA MET A 139 6.35 2.79 2.85
C MET A 139 5.32 2.57 1.73
N ALA A 140 5.01 1.31 1.40
CA ALA A 140 4.00 0.95 0.41
C ALA A 140 2.61 1.45 0.82
N LYS A 141 2.28 1.44 2.13
CA LYS A 141 1.04 2.04 2.65
C LYS A 141 1.00 3.56 2.45
N LEU A 142 2.11 4.27 2.69
CA LEU A 142 2.16 5.72 2.45
C LEU A 142 2.10 6.06 0.95
N ALA A 143 2.85 5.33 0.12
CA ALA A 143 2.80 5.44 -1.34
C ALA A 143 1.38 5.15 -1.85
N GLY A 144 0.73 4.13 -1.30
CA GLY A 144 -0.64 3.76 -1.62
C GLY A 144 -1.65 4.87 -1.39
N ALA A 145 -1.46 5.73 -0.37
CA ALA A 145 -2.33 6.88 -0.16
C ALA A 145 -2.22 7.92 -1.29
N ARG A 146 -1.02 8.11 -1.85
CA ARG A 146 -0.82 8.99 -3.02
C ARG A 146 -1.38 8.37 -4.30
N VAL A 147 -1.17 7.07 -4.52
CA VAL A 147 -1.74 6.33 -5.66
C VAL A 147 -3.26 6.34 -5.61
N PHE A 148 -3.85 6.08 -4.44
CA PHE A 148 -5.30 6.14 -4.25
C PHE A 148 -5.87 7.52 -4.56
N GLN A 149 -5.21 8.58 -4.08
CA GLN A 149 -5.61 9.95 -4.39
C GLN A 149 -5.58 10.20 -5.91
N GLY A 150 -4.50 9.83 -6.59
CA GLY A 150 -4.38 9.99 -8.04
C GLY A 150 -5.43 9.19 -8.81
N LEU A 151 -5.74 7.95 -8.40
CA LEU A 151 -6.82 7.16 -9.00
C LEU A 151 -8.19 7.83 -8.86
N ALA A 152 -8.49 8.41 -7.69
CA ALA A 152 -9.72 9.16 -7.48
C ALA A 152 -9.81 10.42 -8.37
N GLU A 153 -8.68 11.13 -8.56
CA GLU A 153 -8.59 12.30 -9.44
C GLU A 153 -8.79 11.91 -10.92
N VAL A 154 -8.18 10.82 -11.36
CA VAL A 154 -8.35 10.28 -12.72
C VAL A 154 -9.79 9.81 -12.94
N GLU A 155 -10.41 9.14 -11.96
CA GLU A 155 -11.81 8.71 -12.07
C GLU A 155 -12.77 9.92 -12.16
N ALA A 156 -12.54 10.96 -11.36
CA ALA A 156 -13.32 12.19 -11.44
C ALA A 156 -13.19 12.85 -12.83
N MET A 157 -11.98 12.89 -13.39
CA MET A 157 -11.75 13.40 -14.74
C MET A 157 -12.41 12.55 -15.81
N LYS A 158 -12.34 11.22 -15.68
CA LYS A 158 -13.01 10.26 -16.56
C LYS A 158 -14.53 10.48 -16.56
N GLU A 159 -15.16 10.59 -15.39
CA GLU A 159 -16.61 10.83 -15.32
C GLU A 159 -17.00 12.24 -15.84
N ALA A 160 -16.18 13.26 -15.57
CA ALA A 160 -16.40 14.61 -16.08
C ALA A 160 -16.23 14.74 -17.62
N THR A 161 -15.47 13.84 -18.24
CA THR A 161 -15.20 13.82 -19.70
C THR A 161 -16.01 12.75 -20.44
N LYS A 162 -16.77 11.93 -19.72
CA LYS A 162 -17.61 10.88 -20.26
C LYS A 162 -18.61 11.41 -21.28
N PRO A 163 -18.72 10.78 -22.48
CA PRO A 163 -19.79 11.08 -23.41
C PRO A 163 -21.15 10.80 -22.77
N SER A 164 -22.14 11.64 -23.05
CA SER A 164 -23.51 11.42 -22.56
C SER A 164 -24.53 11.87 -23.60
N PHE A 165 -25.77 11.41 -23.47
CA PHE A 165 -26.85 11.78 -24.38
C PHE A 165 -27.06 13.30 -24.50
N TRP A 166 -26.75 14.06 -23.45
CA TRP A 166 -26.91 15.53 -23.42
C TRP A 166 -25.65 16.30 -23.82
N ARG A 167 -24.52 15.61 -24.01
CA ARG A 167 -23.24 16.24 -24.31
C ARG A 167 -22.42 15.35 -25.24
N GLU A 168 -22.40 15.73 -26.51
CA GLU A 168 -21.42 15.24 -27.47
C GLU A 168 -20.05 15.88 -27.13
N PRO A 169 -19.04 15.07 -26.79
CA PRO A 169 -17.72 15.60 -26.48
C PRO A 169 -17.01 16.07 -27.76
N ASP A 170 -16.26 17.16 -27.66
CA ASP A 170 -15.30 17.50 -28.71
C ASP A 170 -14.12 16.51 -28.74
N LEU A 171 -13.24 16.66 -29.73
CA LEU A 171 -12.08 15.78 -29.88
C LEU A 171 -11.18 15.80 -28.63
N ALA A 172 -10.97 16.98 -28.04
CA ALA A 172 -10.10 17.13 -26.87
C ALA A 172 -10.67 16.38 -25.65
N THR A 173 -11.97 16.53 -25.40
CA THR A 173 -12.70 15.84 -24.33
C THR A 173 -12.70 14.33 -24.54
N SER A 174 -12.89 13.89 -25.80
CA SER A 174 -12.85 12.47 -26.15
C SER A 174 -11.47 11.84 -25.91
N VAL A 175 -10.41 12.55 -26.29
CA VAL A 175 -9.02 12.13 -26.04
C VAL A 175 -8.77 12.05 -24.53
N MET A 176 -9.19 13.05 -23.76
CA MET A 176 -9.04 13.05 -22.30
C MET A 176 -9.77 11.87 -21.63
N TYR A 177 -10.98 11.55 -22.07
CA TYR A 177 -11.75 10.42 -21.56
C TYR A 177 -11.03 9.08 -21.80
N VAL A 178 -10.57 8.84 -23.03
CA VAL A 178 -9.86 7.60 -23.38
C VAL A 178 -8.52 7.51 -22.65
N GLN A 179 -7.78 8.62 -22.54
CA GLN A 179 -6.56 8.69 -21.74
C GLN A 179 -6.82 8.39 -20.27
N SER A 180 -7.87 8.93 -19.67
CA SER A 180 -8.22 8.69 -18.27
C SER A 180 -8.57 7.23 -18.02
N MET A 181 -9.32 6.58 -18.93
CA MET A 181 -9.57 5.14 -18.86
C MET A 181 -8.29 4.31 -18.91
N HIS A 182 -7.38 4.66 -19.83
CA HIS A 182 -6.10 3.96 -19.94
C HIS A 182 -5.24 4.16 -18.68
N LEU A 183 -5.15 5.39 -18.18
CA LEU A 183 -4.35 5.74 -17.02
C LEU A 183 -4.85 5.05 -15.73
N GLU A 184 -6.17 5.10 -15.50
CA GLU A 184 -6.81 4.42 -14.38
C GLU A 184 -6.52 2.91 -14.39
N LYS A 185 -6.72 2.26 -15.54
CA LYS A 185 -6.46 0.83 -15.69
C LYS A 185 -4.97 0.50 -15.48
N THR A 186 -4.06 1.31 -16.00
CA THR A 186 -2.62 1.10 -15.86
C THR A 186 -2.20 1.17 -14.39
N PHE A 187 -2.62 2.20 -13.65
CA PHE A 187 -2.29 2.31 -12.23
C PHE A 187 -2.95 1.23 -11.37
N LEU A 188 -4.19 0.82 -11.67
CA LEU A 188 -4.82 -0.32 -11.01
C LEU A 188 -4.07 -1.62 -11.26
N THR A 189 -3.56 -1.83 -12.48
CA THR A 189 -2.76 -3.01 -12.84
C THR A 189 -1.42 -2.99 -12.10
N MET A 190 -0.69 -1.86 -12.15
CA MET A 190 0.58 -1.69 -11.42
C MET A 190 0.41 -2.02 -9.94
N GLN A 191 -0.62 -1.45 -9.30
CA GLN A 191 -0.90 -1.65 -7.88
C GLN A 191 -1.20 -3.11 -7.54
N LYS A 192 -1.99 -3.80 -8.39
CA LYS A 192 -2.32 -5.22 -8.23
C LYS A 192 -1.07 -6.09 -8.41
N ASP A 193 -0.27 -5.82 -9.43
CA ASP A 193 0.94 -6.59 -9.76
C ASP A 193 1.97 -6.49 -8.63
N VAL A 194 2.17 -5.29 -8.05
CA VAL A 194 3.00 -5.12 -6.86
C VAL A 194 2.49 -5.97 -5.69
N PHE A 195 1.18 -5.97 -5.44
CA PHE A 195 0.60 -6.78 -4.36
C PHE A 195 0.81 -8.27 -4.59
N GLN A 196 0.53 -8.76 -5.80
CA GLN A 196 0.68 -10.16 -6.18
C GLN A 196 2.15 -10.61 -6.25
N ASP A 197 3.10 -9.69 -6.38
CA ASP A 197 4.52 -10.00 -6.36
C ASP A 197 5.12 -10.01 -4.95
N LEU A 198 4.76 -9.06 -4.08
CA LEU A 198 5.46 -8.88 -2.80
C LEU A 198 4.68 -9.36 -1.58
N ALA A 199 3.34 -9.39 -1.59
CA ALA A 199 2.58 -9.74 -0.39
C ALA A 199 2.81 -11.19 0.06
N TRP A 200 2.86 -12.14 -0.87
CA TRP A 200 3.15 -13.54 -0.54
C TRP A 200 4.56 -13.73 0.04
N GLN A 201 5.54 -12.92 -0.41
CA GLN A 201 6.91 -12.95 0.12
C GLN A 201 6.95 -12.47 1.56
N HIS A 202 6.30 -11.34 1.85
CA HIS A 202 6.16 -10.80 3.21
C HIS A 202 5.52 -11.83 4.15
N ARG A 203 4.44 -12.49 3.69
CA ARG A 203 3.77 -13.53 4.48
C ARG A 203 4.66 -14.74 4.73
N ALA A 204 5.34 -15.25 3.69
CA ALA A 204 6.23 -16.40 3.80
C ALA A 204 7.39 -16.14 4.76
N PHE A 205 8.01 -14.96 4.66
CA PHE A 205 9.06 -14.54 5.56
C PHE A 205 8.55 -14.38 7.00
N ALA A 206 7.40 -13.73 7.21
CA ALA A 206 6.83 -13.58 8.55
C ALA A 206 6.44 -14.93 9.19
N ASP A 207 6.01 -15.91 8.40
CA ASP A 207 5.63 -17.23 8.90
C ASP A 207 6.83 -18.11 9.28
N LYS A 208 7.89 -18.10 8.45
CA LYS A 208 8.95 -19.11 8.52
C LYS A 208 10.37 -18.58 8.34
N GLY A 209 10.52 -17.27 8.15
CA GLY A 209 11.80 -16.59 8.01
C GLY A 209 12.59 -16.97 6.76
N LEU A 210 13.89 -16.67 6.79
CA LEU A 210 14.82 -16.87 5.68
C LEU A 210 14.88 -18.32 5.13
N PRO A 211 14.84 -19.40 5.95
CA PRO A 211 14.89 -20.76 5.40
C PRO A 211 13.77 -21.05 4.40
N GLU A 212 12.59 -20.45 4.59
CA GLU A 212 11.49 -20.60 3.66
C GLU A 212 11.70 -19.80 2.37
N MET A 213 12.25 -18.60 2.46
CA MET A 213 12.57 -17.80 1.27
C MET A 213 13.63 -18.48 0.40
N GLU A 214 14.66 -19.07 1.02
CA GLU A 214 15.68 -19.85 0.29
C GLU A 214 15.10 -21.12 -0.34
N ARG A 215 14.16 -21.77 0.35
CA ARG A 215 13.44 -22.92 -0.20
C ARG A 215 12.56 -22.52 -1.39
N LEU A 216 11.81 -21.43 -1.29
CA LEU A 216 10.97 -20.90 -2.38
C LEU A 216 11.82 -20.48 -3.58
N ALA A 217 13.01 -19.91 -3.35
CA ALA A 217 13.96 -19.61 -4.42
C ALA A 217 14.49 -20.89 -5.10
N LYS A 218 14.87 -21.91 -4.31
CA LYS A 218 15.30 -23.21 -4.85
C LYS A 218 14.20 -23.93 -5.63
N ALA A 219 12.94 -23.73 -5.23
CA ALA A 219 11.78 -24.29 -5.90
C ALA A 219 11.39 -23.52 -7.19
N GLY A 220 11.99 -22.35 -7.43
CA GLY A 220 11.69 -21.50 -8.59
C GLY A 220 10.49 -20.56 -8.39
N ASP A 221 9.94 -20.46 -7.18
CA ASP A 221 8.86 -19.53 -6.85
C ASP A 221 9.36 -18.09 -6.64
N LEU A 222 10.52 -17.93 -5.99
CA LEU A 222 11.23 -16.65 -5.85
C LEU A 222 12.39 -16.59 -6.84
N THR A 223 12.13 -16.04 -8.03
CA THR A 223 13.10 -16.06 -9.14
C THR A 223 14.04 -14.86 -9.15
N ASN A 224 13.66 -13.74 -8.53
CA ASN A 224 14.47 -12.54 -8.50
C ASN A 224 15.58 -12.66 -7.43
N PRO A 225 16.87 -12.69 -7.82
CA PRO A 225 17.96 -12.81 -6.87
C PRO A 225 18.11 -11.58 -5.97
N GLU A 226 17.73 -10.39 -6.46
CA GLU A 226 17.76 -9.16 -5.66
C GLU A 226 16.74 -9.20 -4.52
N GLN A 227 15.55 -9.75 -4.78
CA GLN A 227 14.53 -9.94 -3.75
C GLN A 227 14.99 -10.93 -2.68
N LEU A 228 15.57 -12.08 -3.08
CA LEU A 228 16.13 -13.04 -2.12
C LEU A 228 17.25 -12.42 -1.26
N GLU A 229 18.12 -11.62 -1.87
CA GLU A 229 19.15 -10.90 -1.14
C GLU A 229 18.54 -9.86 -0.16
N GLY A 230 17.47 -9.18 -0.56
CA GLY A 230 16.69 -8.32 0.33
C GLY A 230 16.22 -9.06 1.59
N TRP A 231 15.65 -10.24 1.44
CA TRP A 231 15.22 -11.08 2.57
C TRP A 231 16.39 -11.59 3.43
N ARG A 232 17.55 -11.89 2.83
CA ARG A 232 18.79 -12.23 3.58
C ARG A 232 19.27 -11.08 4.43
N LEU A 233 19.27 -9.87 3.88
CA LEU A 233 19.66 -8.65 4.60
C LEU A 233 18.70 -8.37 5.76
N ILE A 234 17.39 -8.51 5.55
CA ILE A 234 16.38 -8.36 6.62
C ILE A 234 16.66 -9.37 7.75
N ALA A 235 16.78 -10.67 7.43
CA ALA A 235 17.07 -11.70 8.41
C ALA A 235 18.43 -11.51 9.12
N GLY A 236 19.40 -10.88 8.44
CA GLY A 236 20.71 -10.54 8.99
C GLY A 236 20.75 -9.27 9.84
N GLY A 237 19.60 -8.66 10.17
CA GLY A 237 19.50 -7.45 10.98
C GLY A 237 19.76 -6.14 10.23
N LYS A 238 19.81 -6.19 8.89
CA LYS A 238 20.02 -5.03 8.00
C LYS A 238 18.74 -4.66 7.27
N ALA A 239 17.65 -4.53 8.01
CA ALA A 239 16.30 -4.39 7.45
C ALA A 239 16.17 -3.21 6.48
N ALA A 240 16.75 -2.04 6.77
CA ALA A 240 16.70 -0.89 5.87
C ALA A 240 17.27 -1.20 4.47
N GLN A 241 18.45 -1.84 4.42
CA GLN A 241 19.11 -2.24 3.17
C GLN A 241 18.34 -3.34 2.44
N GLY A 242 17.76 -4.28 3.19
CA GLY A 242 16.97 -5.34 2.59
C GLY A 242 15.64 -4.85 2.01
N ASN A 243 14.96 -3.91 2.68
CA ASN A 243 13.73 -3.30 2.15
C ASN A 243 14.02 -2.37 0.97
N GLU A 244 15.17 -1.69 0.94
CA GLU A 244 15.63 -0.95 -0.23
C GLU A 244 15.81 -1.87 -1.45
N LYS A 245 16.37 -3.09 -1.26
CA LYS A 245 16.48 -4.10 -2.32
C LYS A 245 15.12 -4.53 -2.87
N LEU A 246 14.16 -4.77 -1.98
CA LEU A 246 12.77 -5.07 -2.39
C LEU A 246 12.17 -3.91 -3.19
N LEU A 247 12.34 -2.67 -2.70
CA LEU A 247 11.84 -1.47 -3.37
C LEU A 247 12.50 -1.25 -4.73
N HIS A 248 13.82 -1.45 -4.84
CA HIS A 248 14.53 -1.35 -6.10
C HIS A 248 13.96 -2.32 -7.14
N SER A 249 13.81 -3.60 -6.76
CA SER A 249 13.25 -4.63 -7.64
C SER A 249 11.82 -4.30 -8.07
N GLU A 250 10.98 -3.76 -7.18
CA GLU A 250 9.63 -3.31 -7.52
C GLU A 250 9.67 -2.17 -8.56
N GLN A 251 10.45 -1.13 -8.28
CA GLN A 251 10.54 0.06 -9.12
C GLN A 251 11.12 -0.25 -10.51
N HIS A 252 12.05 -1.20 -10.59
CA HIS A 252 12.72 -1.61 -11.82
C HIS A 252 11.93 -2.69 -12.57
N ASP A 253 11.67 -3.84 -11.95
CA ASP A 253 11.18 -5.03 -12.63
C ASP A 253 9.66 -5.02 -12.81
N ILE A 254 8.93 -4.40 -11.87
CA ILE A 254 7.46 -4.37 -11.89
C ILE A 254 6.97 -3.07 -12.52
N LEU A 255 7.43 -1.90 -12.05
CA LEU A 255 6.83 -0.63 -12.46
C LEU A 255 7.40 -0.06 -13.76
N GLN A 256 8.70 -0.23 -14.04
CA GLN A 256 9.33 0.38 -15.21
C GLN A 256 8.71 -0.06 -16.55
N PRO A 257 8.28 -1.33 -16.75
CA PRO A 257 7.57 -1.72 -17.97
C PRO A 257 6.31 -0.89 -18.23
N PHE A 258 5.54 -0.57 -17.18
CA PHE A 258 4.34 0.26 -17.31
C PHE A 258 4.67 1.71 -17.67
N TRP A 259 5.69 2.29 -17.04
CA TRP A 259 6.16 3.64 -17.38
C TRP A 259 6.65 3.72 -18.83
N THR A 260 7.42 2.72 -19.25
CA THR A 260 7.93 2.62 -20.61
C THR A 260 6.79 2.54 -21.63
N GLU A 261 5.73 1.81 -21.33
CA GLU A 261 4.55 1.72 -22.20
C GLU A 261 3.74 3.02 -22.18
N MET A 262 3.46 3.58 -21.00
CA MET A 262 2.66 4.79 -20.81
C MET A 262 3.29 6.02 -21.48
N GLY A 263 4.63 6.11 -21.49
CA GLY A 263 5.37 7.20 -22.12
C GLY A 263 5.41 7.17 -23.64
N LYS A 264 4.90 6.11 -24.29
CA LYS A 264 4.97 5.98 -25.76
C LYS A 264 4.08 6.99 -26.48
N GLY A 265 4.65 7.58 -27.54
CA GLY A 265 3.95 8.52 -28.42
C GLY A 265 3.74 9.90 -27.80
N LEU A 266 3.26 10.85 -28.60
CA LEU A 266 3.09 12.25 -28.19
C LEU A 266 2.14 12.42 -26.99
N VAL A 267 1.03 11.68 -27.00
CA VAL A 267 0.08 11.69 -25.90
C VAL A 267 0.70 11.14 -24.62
N GLY A 268 1.42 10.01 -24.71
CA GLY A 268 2.07 9.39 -23.56
C GLY A 268 3.11 10.29 -22.91
N SER A 269 3.97 10.92 -23.71
CA SER A 269 5.00 11.82 -23.18
C SER A 269 4.43 13.06 -22.51
N VAL A 270 3.33 13.63 -23.02
CA VAL A 270 2.63 14.76 -22.38
C VAL A 270 2.03 14.34 -21.04
N THR A 271 1.37 13.17 -21.00
CA THR A 271 0.78 12.61 -19.78
C THR A 271 1.84 12.33 -18.72
N GLU A 272 2.93 11.65 -19.08
CA GLU A 272 4.06 11.37 -18.20
C GLU A 272 4.72 12.65 -17.67
N GLY A 273 4.87 13.66 -18.53
CA GLY A 273 5.34 14.99 -18.12
C GLY A 273 4.41 15.68 -17.11
N GLN A 274 3.08 15.52 -17.25
CA GLN A 274 2.11 16.05 -16.28
C GLN A 274 2.21 15.31 -14.95
N ILE A 275 2.25 13.97 -14.98
CA ILE A 275 2.40 13.16 -13.76
C ILE A 275 3.70 13.52 -13.05
N SER A 276 4.80 13.73 -13.79
CA SER A 276 6.07 14.17 -13.20
C SER A 276 5.92 15.49 -12.43
N ARG A 277 5.17 16.47 -12.96
CA ARG A 277 4.93 17.76 -12.29
C ARG A 277 4.06 17.64 -11.04
N GLU A 278 3.08 16.75 -11.06
CA GLU A 278 2.09 16.62 -9.99
C GLU A 278 2.53 15.63 -8.90
N THR A 279 3.53 14.79 -9.18
CA THR A 279 4.01 13.76 -8.25
C THR A 279 4.65 14.39 -7.01
N LYS A 280 4.02 14.12 -5.87
CA LYS A 280 4.49 14.55 -4.55
C LYS A 280 4.97 13.37 -3.73
N SER A 281 5.95 13.60 -2.85
CA SER A 281 6.46 12.55 -1.99
C SER A 281 5.33 11.98 -1.11
N PRO A 282 5.23 10.63 -1.01
CA PRO A 282 4.35 10.00 -0.06
C PRO A 282 4.90 10.09 1.37
N VAL A 283 6.22 10.27 1.52
CA VAL A 283 6.87 10.32 2.83
C VAL A 283 6.85 11.76 3.36
N PRO A 284 6.41 12.00 4.61
CA PRO A 284 6.50 13.31 5.24
C PRO A 284 7.93 13.86 5.24
N GLY A 285 8.09 15.13 4.88
CA GLY A 285 9.40 15.77 4.78
C GLY A 285 10.11 15.55 3.44
N GLY A 286 9.63 14.61 2.61
CA GLY A 286 10.15 14.43 1.25
C GLY A 286 9.66 15.52 0.29
N LYS A 287 10.48 15.83 -0.71
CA LYS A 287 10.22 16.87 -1.70
C LYS A 287 9.31 16.36 -2.82
N PRO A 288 8.49 17.23 -3.46
CA PRO A 288 7.87 16.89 -4.73
C PRO A 288 8.92 16.51 -5.79
N PHE A 289 8.57 15.63 -6.73
CA PHE A 289 9.52 15.06 -7.68
C PHE A 289 10.25 16.14 -8.48
N ARG A 290 9.53 17.06 -9.14
CA ARG A 290 10.13 18.17 -9.89
C ARG A 290 10.81 19.24 -9.03
N THR A 291 10.62 19.24 -7.71
CA THR A 291 11.43 20.07 -6.82
C THR A 291 12.79 19.42 -6.56
N PHE A 292 12.85 18.09 -6.53
CA PHE A 292 14.08 17.34 -6.33
C PHE A 292 14.88 17.16 -7.64
N GLU A 293 14.21 16.76 -8.72
CA GLU A 293 14.79 16.54 -10.05
C GLU A 293 14.03 17.40 -11.08
N PRO A 294 14.41 18.69 -11.24
CA PRO A 294 13.63 19.66 -12.03
C PRO A 294 13.39 19.27 -13.48
N GLU A 295 14.37 18.63 -14.12
CA GLU A 295 14.28 18.20 -15.52
C GLU A 295 13.92 16.72 -15.67
N GLY A 296 13.81 15.98 -14.56
CA GLY A 296 13.65 14.54 -14.58
C GLY A 296 12.27 14.07 -14.99
N SER A 297 12.20 12.80 -15.36
CA SER A 297 10.96 12.09 -15.68
C SER A 297 10.63 11.09 -14.58
N ILE A 298 9.39 11.11 -14.07
CA ILE A 298 8.94 10.06 -13.16
C ILE A 298 8.81 8.71 -13.88
N GLY A 299 8.73 8.71 -15.21
CA GLY A 299 8.73 7.52 -16.04
C GLY A 299 10.13 6.94 -16.29
N ASP A 300 11.18 7.74 -16.16
CA ASP A 300 12.57 7.25 -16.20
C ASP A 300 12.95 6.57 -14.89
N PHE A 301 13.52 5.36 -14.99
CA PHE A 301 13.90 4.59 -13.82
C PHE A 301 14.96 5.29 -12.97
N ASN A 302 15.99 5.86 -13.60
CA ASN A 302 17.13 6.42 -12.88
C ASN A 302 16.74 7.70 -12.15
N ASP A 303 15.98 8.58 -12.80
CA ASP A 303 15.47 9.80 -12.18
C ASP A 303 14.55 9.48 -11.00
N ARG A 304 13.59 8.55 -11.21
CA ARG A 304 12.66 8.11 -10.16
C ARG A 304 13.41 7.43 -9.01
N TRP A 305 14.35 6.54 -9.30
CA TRP A 305 15.13 5.84 -8.28
C TRP A 305 16.01 6.79 -7.48
N LYS A 306 16.67 7.76 -8.13
CA LYS A 306 17.45 8.79 -7.46
C LYS A 306 16.59 9.59 -6.47
N TRP A 307 15.37 9.98 -6.85
CA TRP A 307 14.45 10.64 -5.92
C TRP A 307 14.04 9.74 -4.74
N ILE A 308 13.73 8.47 -5.01
CA ILE A 308 13.38 7.51 -3.95
C ILE A 308 14.56 7.30 -2.99
N HIS A 309 15.76 7.06 -3.52
CA HIS A 309 16.96 6.73 -2.77
C HIS A 309 17.55 7.91 -2.00
N ASP A 310 17.60 9.10 -2.62
CA ASP A 310 18.29 10.25 -2.03
C ASP A 310 17.37 11.18 -1.21
N ASP A 311 16.04 11.06 -1.35
CA ASP A 311 15.06 11.90 -0.64
C ASP A 311 14.08 11.07 0.20
N MET A 312 13.33 10.15 -0.43
CA MET A 312 12.23 9.45 0.25
C MET A 312 12.70 8.44 1.31
N LEU A 313 13.67 7.59 0.97
CA LEU A 313 14.21 6.58 1.88
C LEU A 313 14.86 7.22 3.11
N PRO A 314 15.73 8.24 2.98
CA PRO A 314 16.24 8.98 4.13
C PRO A 314 15.13 9.64 4.94
N ALA A 315 14.14 10.29 4.31
CA ALA A 315 13.05 10.91 5.04
C ALA A 315 12.26 9.89 5.88
N TRP A 316 12.04 8.69 5.35
CA TRP A 316 11.39 7.59 6.07
C TRP A 316 12.26 7.12 7.24
N GLN A 317 13.54 6.84 7.01
CA GLN A 317 14.46 6.32 8.01
C GLN A 317 14.71 7.30 9.17
N HIS A 318 14.66 8.61 8.92
CA HIS A 318 14.79 9.64 9.95
C HIS A 318 13.48 9.89 10.71
N LEU A 319 12.34 9.42 10.19
CA LEU A 319 11.06 9.56 10.89
C LEU A 319 11.06 8.68 12.15
N PRO A 320 10.73 9.22 13.34
CA PRO A 320 10.64 8.43 14.56
C PRO A 320 9.68 7.23 14.39
N ALA A 321 10.01 6.09 15.01
CA ALA A 321 9.26 4.85 14.81
C ALA A 321 7.78 4.95 15.23
N ASP A 322 7.47 5.71 16.28
CA ASP A 322 6.09 6.01 16.69
C ASP A 322 5.35 6.81 15.61
N LYS A 323 6.05 7.74 14.93
CA LYS A 323 5.50 8.52 13.82
C LYS A 323 5.40 7.74 12.52
N GLN A 324 6.28 6.78 12.27
CA GLN A 324 6.10 5.82 11.19
C GLN A 324 4.82 5.01 11.44
N MET A 325 4.67 4.44 12.63
CA MET A 325 3.51 3.63 13.02
C MET A 325 2.19 4.40 12.92
N GLU A 326 2.13 5.60 13.51
CA GLU A 326 0.96 6.49 13.48
C GLU A 326 0.47 6.73 12.03
N LYS A 327 1.41 6.98 11.12
CA LYS A 327 1.08 7.29 9.72
C LYS A 327 0.69 6.05 8.92
N VAL A 328 1.40 4.93 9.12
CA VAL A 328 1.06 3.66 8.46
C VAL A 328 -0.33 3.19 8.87
N MET A 329 -0.67 3.32 10.15
CA MET A 329 -1.97 2.90 10.69
C MET A 329 -3.09 3.91 10.46
N THR A 330 -2.79 5.08 9.90
CA THR A 330 -3.83 6.03 9.49
C THR A 330 -4.68 5.41 8.36
N PRO A 331 -6.02 5.37 8.49
CA PRO A 331 -6.90 4.87 7.45
C PRO A 331 -6.63 5.56 6.11
N LEU A 332 -6.73 4.82 5.01
CA LEU A 332 -6.31 5.32 3.68
C LEU A 332 -7.05 6.63 3.31
N ALA A 333 -8.36 6.68 3.52
CA ALA A 333 -9.17 7.86 3.27
C ALA A 333 -8.76 9.07 4.15
N ALA A 334 -8.44 8.83 5.42
CA ALA A 334 -7.96 9.88 6.31
C ALA A 334 -6.58 10.41 5.87
N GLN A 335 -5.69 9.52 5.41
CA GLN A 335 -4.38 9.91 4.90
C GLN A 335 -4.49 10.74 3.61
N VAL A 336 -5.48 10.49 2.75
CA VAL A 336 -5.77 11.34 1.57
C VAL A 336 -6.14 12.76 2.00
N VAL A 337 -7.02 12.92 3.00
CA VAL A 337 -7.39 14.25 3.53
C VAL A 337 -6.17 14.98 4.10
N ILE A 338 -5.32 14.28 4.86
CA ILE A 338 -4.07 14.83 5.40
C ILE A 338 -3.14 15.28 4.26
N ASN A 339 -3.02 14.47 3.21
CA ASN A 339 -2.19 14.81 2.04
C ASN A 339 -2.72 16.07 1.35
N GLN A 340 -4.03 16.17 1.12
CA GLN A 340 -4.65 17.34 0.51
C GLN A 340 -4.44 18.60 1.34
N ALA A 341 -4.60 18.53 2.67
CA ALA A 341 -4.35 19.66 3.56
C ALA A 341 -2.88 20.11 3.52
N ARG A 342 -1.94 19.17 3.55
CA ARG A 342 -0.49 19.46 3.40
C ARG A 342 -0.19 20.13 2.06
N ASP A 343 -0.82 19.65 1.01
CA ASP A 343 -0.57 20.08 -0.36
C ASP A 343 -1.11 21.48 -0.68
N GLN A 344 -2.01 22.00 0.15
CA GLN A 344 -2.56 23.37 0.06
C GLN A 344 -1.75 24.40 0.85
N GLN A 345 -0.75 23.95 1.64
CA GLN A 345 0.15 24.86 2.35
C GLN A 345 1.24 25.36 1.39
N PRO A 346 1.49 26.69 1.33
CA PRO A 346 2.39 27.32 0.37
C PRO A 346 3.87 26.98 0.58
#